data_AF-A0AAU2Z9X0-F1
#
_entry.id   AF-A0AAU2Z9X0-F1
#
_cell.length_a   1.000
_cell.length_b   1.000
_cell.length_c   1.000
_cell.angle_alpha   90.00
_cell.angle_beta   90.00
_cell.angle_gamma   90.00
#
_symmetry.space_group_name_H-M   'P 1'
#
loop_
_entity.id
_entity.type
_entity.pdbx_description
1 polymer ?
#
loop_
_entity_poly.entity_id
_entity_poly.type
_entity_poly.pdbx_seq_one_letter_code
_entity_poly.pdbx_strand_id
1 'polypeptide(L)'
;MELHDVWFVLIAVLWTGYFFLEGFDFGVGILTKLLARDRTEKRVLINTIGPVWDGNEVWLLSAGGATFAAFPEWYATLFSGFYMPLLLILVCLIVRGVAFEYRVKRPEENWQRNWENAIFWTSLIPAFMWGVAFGNIVRGVKIDQHFEYVGNFWDLLNPYAILGGLVTLTLFTFHGTVFVGLKTVGDIRARARKLALQLGLVTAVLAVVFLIWTQVDNGDGKSLVAVIVAVASLVVALVAVRAGREGWAFMLSGLTIVAAVAMLFLSLFPNVMPSSLNDEWSLTVTNASSSPYTLRIMTWCAGIATPIVLLYQSWTYWVFRKRIGTQHIAADAAH
;
A
#
# COMPACT_ATOMS: atom_id res chain seq x y z
N MET A 1 -21.15 9.95 -16.34
CA MET A 1 -20.74 9.39 -15.04
C MET A 1 -21.52 10.15 -14.00
N GLU A 2 -22.27 9.42 -13.18
CA GLU A 2 -22.94 10.01 -12.02
C GLU A 2 -21.89 10.36 -10.95
N LEU A 3 -22.25 11.22 -9.98
CA LEU A 3 -21.29 11.66 -8.96
C LEU A 3 -20.77 10.49 -8.10
N HIS A 4 -21.59 9.47 -7.86
CA HIS A 4 -21.15 8.27 -7.13
C HIS A 4 -20.11 7.47 -7.93
N ASP A 5 -20.23 7.36 -9.26
CA ASP A 5 -19.20 6.71 -10.09
C ASP A 5 -17.87 7.46 -10.01
N VAL A 6 -17.93 8.80 -10.05
CA VAL A 6 -16.74 9.66 -9.92
C VAL A 6 -16.09 9.43 -8.56
N TRP A 7 -16.88 9.40 -7.48
CA TRP A 7 -16.36 9.19 -6.13
C TRP A 7 -15.79 7.79 -5.91
N PHE A 8 -16.36 6.75 -6.52
CA PHE A 8 -15.77 5.43 -6.53
C PHE A 8 -14.37 5.43 -7.15
N VAL A 9 -14.22 6.08 -8.31
CA VAL A 9 -12.91 6.23 -8.98
C VAL A 9 -11.95 7.07 -8.12
N LEU A 10 -12.41 8.15 -7.50
CA LEU A 10 -11.56 8.97 -6.62
C LEU A 10 -11.06 8.19 -5.40
N ILE A 11 -11.91 7.35 -4.79
CA ILE A 11 -11.49 6.48 -3.69
C ILE A 11 -10.46 5.44 -4.18
N ALA A 12 -10.66 4.86 -5.36
CA ALA A 12 -9.68 3.97 -5.97
C ALA A 12 -8.33 4.68 -6.19
N VAL A 13 -8.34 5.95 -6.61
CA VAL A 13 -7.14 6.79 -6.75
C VAL A 13 -6.48 7.05 -5.40
N LEU A 14 -7.24 7.35 -4.35
CA LEU A 14 -6.69 7.56 -3.00
C LEU A 14 -6.02 6.30 -2.45
N TRP A 15 -6.67 5.14 -2.56
CA TRP A 15 -6.07 3.86 -2.18
C TRP A 15 -4.85 3.50 -3.02
N THR A 16 -4.89 3.77 -4.32
CA THR A 16 -3.75 3.58 -5.22
C THR A 16 -2.57 4.46 -4.81
N GLY A 17 -2.82 5.73 -4.51
CA GLY A 17 -1.81 6.67 -4.03
C GLY A 17 -1.20 6.22 -2.70
N TYR A 18 -2.03 5.76 -1.76
CA TYR A 18 -1.58 5.15 -0.51
C TYR A 18 -0.68 3.94 -0.77
N PHE A 19 -1.11 2.95 -1.55
CA PHE A 19 -0.30 1.76 -1.81
C PHE A 19 0.97 2.03 -2.62
N PHE A 20 0.97 3.05 -3.48
CA PHE A 20 2.18 3.49 -4.17
C PHE A 20 3.17 4.12 -3.17
N LEU A 21 2.71 5.09 -2.38
CA LEU A 21 3.57 5.89 -1.50
C LEU A 21 3.99 5.09 -0.26
N GLU A 22 3.02 4.53 0.44
CA GLU A 22 3.25 3.74 1.64
C GLU A 22 3.86 2.36 1.32
N GLY A 23 3.63 1.84 0.12
CA GLY A 23 4.17 0.55 -0.30
C GLY A 23 5.70 0.50 -0.21
N PHE A 24 6.40 1.57 -0.62
CA PHE A 24 7.85 1.60 -0.46
C PHE A 24 8.29 1.89 0.98
N ASP A 25 7.51 2.60 1.79
CA ASP A 25 7.81 2.84 3.20
C ASP A 25 7.75 1.53 4.00
N PHE A 26 6.70 0.73 3.81
CA PHE A 26 6.62 -0.62 4.36
C PHE A 26 7.78 -1.49 3.86
N GLY A 27 8.09 -1.42 2.56
CA GLY A 27 9.22 -2.14 1.99
C GLY A 27 10.55 -1.76 2.66
N VAL A 28 10.82 -0.46 2.83
CA VAL A 28 12.03 0.04 3.52
C VAL A 28 12.08 -0.44 4.97
N GLY A 29 10.95 -0.41 5.69
CA GLY A 29 10.84 -0.93 7.05
C GLY A 29 11.20 -2.42 7.16
N ILE A 30 10.76 -3.25 6.20
CA ILE A 30 11.13 -4.68 6.12
C ILE A 30 12.62 -4.86 5.78
N LEU A 31 13.17 -4.02 4.89
CA LEU A 31 14.57 -4.06 4.48
C LEU A 31 15.56 -3.74 5.61
N THR A 32 15.12 -3.14 6.71
CA THR A 32 15.94 -2.96 7.91
C THR A 32 16.50 -4.27 8.47
N LYS A 33 15.84 -5.41 8.22
CA LYS A 33 16.37 -6.75 8.56
C LYS A 33 16.88 -7.55 7.36
N LEU A 34 16.29 -7.37 6.18
CA LEU A 34 16.64 -8.17 5.01
C LEU A 34 17.89 -7.67 4.27
N LEU A 35 18.19 -6.37 4.33
CA LEU A 35 19.22 -5.73 3.51
C LEU A 35 20.36 -5.10 4.31
N ALA A 36 20.04 -4.48 5.45
CA ALA A 36 21.01 -3.80 6.29
C ALA A 36 21.84 -4.79 7.12
N ARG A 37 23.16 -4.62 7.13
CA ARG A 37 24.11 -5.47 7.87
C ARG A 37 24.39 -4.95 9.28
N ASP A 38 24.38 -3.64 9.44
CA ASP A 38 24.69 -2.96 10.69
C ASP A 38 23.69 -1.82 10.99
N ARG A 39 23.85 -1.18 12.15
CA ARG A 39 22.98 -0.09 12.60
C ARG A 39 23.10 1.16 11.73
N THR A 40 24.28 1.43 11.20
CA THR A 40 24.53 2.59 10.34
C THR A 40 23.76 2.43 9.04
N GLU A 41 23.80 1.26 8.41
CA GLU A 41 23.02 0.95 7.23
C GLU A 41 21.52 0.99 7.52
N LYS A 42 21.04 0.48 8.66
CA LYS A 42 19.63 0.61 9.06
C LYS A 42 19.21 2.08 9.17
N ARG A 43 20.06 2.92 9.75
CA ARG A 43 19.81 4.36 9.86
C ARG A 43 19.79 5.04 8.50
N VAL A 44 20.64 4.62 7.56
CA VAL A 44 20.58 5.08 6.16
C VAL A 44 19.21 4.73 5.57
N LEU A 45 18.75 3.48 5.70
CA LEU A 45 17.44 3.07 5.17
C LEU A 45 16.30 3.90 5.76
N ILE A 46 16.21 4.02 7.09
CA ILE A 46 15.17 4.80 7.76
C ILE A 46 15.20 6.27 7.33
N ASN A 47 16.38 6.86 7.20
CA ASN A 47 16.52 8.25 6.76
C ASN A 47 16.13 8.46 5.29
N THR A 48 16.01 7.41 4.46
CA THR A 48 15.50 7.57 3.08
C THR A 48 14.03 7.94 3.04
N ILE A 49 13.26 7.51 4.04
CA ILE A 49 11.80 7.72 4.15
C ILE A 49 11.43 8.76 5.22
N GLY A 50 12.34 9.06 6.16
CA GLY A 50 12.14 10.01 7.26
C GLY A 50 11.42 11.32 6.90
N PRO A 51 11.76 12.00 5.78
CA PRO A 51 11.11 13.26 5.40
C PRO A 51 9.71 13.13 4.77
N VAL A 52 9.25 11.92 4.43
CA VAL A 52 8.05 11.72 3.59
C VAL A 52 7.02 10.75 4.17
N TRP A 53 7.41 9.82 5.05
CA TRP A 53 6.54 8.75 5.53
C TRP A 53 5.25 9.25 6.19
N ASP A 54 5.34 10.29 7.01
CA ASP A 54 4.18 10.87 7.71
C ASP A 54 3.16 11.44 6.70
N GLY A 55 3.64 12.12 5.66
CA GLY A 55 2.78 12.61 4.57
C GLY A 55 2.18 11.50 3.71
N ASN A 56 2.87 10.36 3.58
CA ASN A 56 2.37 9.19 2.86
C ASN A 56 1.20 8.53 3.63
N GLU A 57 1.28 8.45 4.97
CA GLU A 57 0.21 7.91 5.81
C GLU A 57 -1.10 8.72 5.70
N VAL A 58 -1.03 10.02 5.43
CA VAL A 58 -2.23 10.87 5.24
C VAL A 58 -3.10 10.40 4.07
N TRP A 59 -2.54 9.69 3.09
CA TRP A 59 -3.33 9.10 2.01
C TRP A 59 -4.30 8.03 2.52
N LEU A 60 -3.92 7.24 3.52
CA LEU A 60 -4.83 6.29 4.17
C LEU A 60 -5.97 7.02 4.88
N LEU A 61 -5.64 8.06 5.65
CA LEU A 61 -6.65 8.87 6.35
C LEU A 61 -7.62 9.52 5.36
N SER A 62 -7.10 10.00 4.23
CA SER A 62 -7.91 10.59 3.16
C SER A 62 -8.77 9.55 2.48
N ALA A 63 -8.26 8.36 2.19
CA ALA A 63 -9.02 7.26 1.61
C ALA A 63 -10.15 6.79 2.55
N GLY A 64 -9.86 6.61 3.83
CA GLY A 64 -10.85 6.24 4.85
C GLY A 64 -11.90 7.33 5.05
N GLY A 65 -11.49 8.60 5.19
CA GLY A 65 -12.38 9.74 5.35
C GLY A 65 -13.24 10.03 4.11
N ALA A 66 -12.68 9.88 2.91
CA ALA A 66 -13.42 9.97 1.66
C ALA A 66 -14.44 8.85 1.53
N THR A 67 -14.09 7.62 1.92
CA THR A 67 -15.01 6.48 1.95
C THR A 67 -16.15 6.75 2.93
N PHE A 68 -15.86 7.22 4.15
CA PHE A 68 -16.88 7.62 5.12
C PHE A 68 -17.84 8.67 4.57
N ALA A 69 -17.31 9.72 3.93
CA ALA A 69 -18.11 10.83 3.47
C ALA A 69 -18.90 10.54 2.18
N ALA A 70 -18.33 9.77 1.25
CA ALA A 70 -18.97 9.45 -0.03
C ALA A 70 -19.81 8.17 0.01
N PHE A 71 -19.41 7.18 0.80
CA PHE A 71 -20.06 5.87 0.91
C PHE A 71 -20.15 5.41 2.38
N PRO A 72 -21.03 6.01 3.19
CA PRO A 72 -21.09 5.74 4.64
C PRO A 72 -21.40 4.28 4.97
N GLU A 73 -22.29 3.62 4.21
CA GLU A 73 -22.60 2.19 4.42
C GLU A 73 -21.40 1.29 4.10
N TRP A 74 -20.68 1.59 3.01
CA TRP A 74 -19.43 0.89 2.69
C TRP A 74 -18.40 1.05 3.82
N TYR A 75 -18.24 2.27 4.32
CA TYR A 75 -17.35 2.53 5.46
C TYR A 75 -17.78 1.74 6.70
N ALA A 76 -19.07 1.77 7.06
CA ALA A 76 -19.59 1.09 8.23
C ALA A 76 -19.34 -0.42 8.16
N THR A 77 -19.73 -1.08 7.08
CA THR A 77 -19.56 -2.52 6.89
C THR A 77 -18.09 -2.93 6.77
N LEU A 78 -17.25 -2.10 6.13
CA LEU A 78 -15.80 -2.35 6.04
C LEU A 78 -15.16 -2.33 7.43
N PHE A 79 -15.38 -1.29 8.23
CA PHE A 79 -14.73 -1.13 9.53
C PHE A 79 -15.29 -2.07 10.60
N SER A 80 -16.58 -2.40 10.54
CA SER A 80 -17.20 -3.37 11.45
C SER A 80 -16.81 -4.81 11.08
N GLY A 81 -16.89 -5.18 9.80
CA GLY A 81 -16.59 -6.54 9.33
C GLY A 81 -15.10 -6.91 9.39
N PHE A 82 -14.22 -5.96 9.08
CA PHE A 82 -12.77 -6.13 9.18
C PHE A 82 -12.20 -5.57 10.48
N TYR A 83 -12.98 -5.55 11.56
CA TYR A 83 -12.56 -4.98 12.85
C TYR A 83 -11.18 -5.48 13.31
N MET A 84 -10.99 -6.80 13.38
CA MET A 84 -9.72 -7.38 13.86
C MET A 84 -8.53 -7.08 12.92
N PRO A 85 -8.61 -7.30 11.59
CA PRO A 85 -7.53 -6.90 10.68
C PRO A 85 -7.19 -5.41 10.73
N LEU A 86 -8.21 -4.54 10.73
CA LEU A 86 -8.00 -3.08 10.73
C LEU A 86 -7.47 -2.58 12.07
N LEU A 87 -7.90 -3.15 13.19
CA LEU A 87 -7.33 -2.88 14.50
C LEU A 87 -5.84 -3.27 14.55
N LEU A 88 -5.49 -4.44 13.99
CA LEU A 88 -4.10 -4.88 13.92
C LEU A 88 -3.25 -3.92 13.07
N ILE A 89 -3.77 -3.48 11.92
CA ILE A 89 -3.13 -2.47 11.08
C ILE A 89 -2.95 -1.17 11.86
N LEU A 90 -4.00 -0.67 12.51
CA LEU A 90 -3.97 0.57 13.30
C LEU A 90 -2.89 0.53 14.37
N VAL A 91 -2.85 -0.54 15.18
CA VAL A 91 -1.83 -0.71 16.23
C VAL A 91 -0.43 -0.74 15.62
N CYS A 92 -0.26 -1.42 14.47
CA CYS A 92 1.02 -1.41 13.78
C CYS A 92 1.44 0.00 13.34
N LEU A 93 0.54 0.78 12.75
CA LEU A 93 0.82 2.15 12.30
C LEU A 93 1.19 3.07 13.49
N ILE A 94 0.45 2.99 14.60
CA ILE A 94 0.76 3.74 15.82
C ILE A 94 2.17 3.39 16.32
N VAL A 95 2.47 2.11 16.48
CA VAL A 95 3.77 1.66 16.96
C VAL A 95 4.88 2.04 15.97
N ARG A 96 4.60 2.05 14.66
CA ARG A 96 5.57 2.44 13.63
C ARG A 96 5.96 3.91 13.73
N GLY A 97 4.99 4.83 13.84
CA GLY A 97 5.25 6.25 14.02
C GLY A 97 6.06 6.53 15.29
N VAL A 98 5.66 5.89 16.40
CA VAL A 98 6.42 5.94 17.66
C VAL A 98 7.84 5.39 17.47
N ALA A 99 8.02 4.29 16.74
CA ALA A 99 9.32 3.66 16.56
C ALA A 99 10.29 4.53 15.76
N PHE A 100 9.83 5.28 14.74
CA PHE A 100 10.67 6.21 14.00
C PHE A 100 11.19 7.35 14.91
N GLU A 101 10.31 7.92 15.73
CA GLU A 101 10.65 9.04 16.61
C GLU A 101 11.47 8.63 17.83
N TYR A 102 11.10 7.51 18.49
CA TYR A 102 11.64 7.14 19.79
C TYR A 102 12.97 6.41 19.69
N ARG A 103 13.24 5.72 18.57
CA ARG A 103 14.49 4.98 18.35
C ARG A 103 15.72 5.85 18.61
N VAL A 104 15.71 7.10 18.16
CA VAL A 104 16.88 8.02 18.25
C VAL A 104 16.96 8.77 19.58
N LYS A 105 15.95 8.66 20.45
CA LYS A 105 15.90 9.41 21.72
C LYS A 105 16.83 8.85 22.80
N ARG A 106 17.23 7.58 22.68
CA ARG A 106 18.18 6.97 23.61
C ARG A 106 19.28 6.17 22.90
N PRO A 107 20.53 6.24 23.38
CA PRO A 107 21.67 5.60 22.73
C PRO A 107 21.80 4.12 23.05
N GLU A 108 21.09 3.57 24.06
CA GLU A 108 21.36 2.21 24.51
C GLU A 108 21.04 1.16 23.45
N GLU A 109 21.89 0.13 23.42
CA GLU A 109 21.86 -0.90 22.39
C GLU A 109 20.49 -1.60 22.31
N ASN A 110 19.97 -2.00 23.48
CA ASN A 110 18.71 -2.72 23.62
C ASN A 110 17.51 -1.86 23.22
N TRP A 111 17.55 -0.56 23.51
CA TRP A 111 16.49 0.38 23.15
C TRP A 111 16.31 0.47 21.64
N GLN A 112 17.40 0.80 20.93
CA GLN A 112 17.36 0.93 19.48
C GLN A 112 17.01 -0.39 18.80
N ARG A 113 17.53 -1.52 19.29
CA ARG A 113 17.22 -2.85 18.72
C ARG A 113 15.74 -3.20 18.83
N ASN A 114 15.11 -2.86 19.95
CA ASN A 114 13.68 -3.13 20.15
C ASN A 114 12.83 -2.30 19.19
N TRP A 115 13.15 -1.02 18.99
CA TRP A 115 12.43 -0.17 18.02
C TRP A 115 12.71 -0.57 16.57
N GLU A 116 13.92 -1.01 16.23
CA GLU A 116 14.21 -1.57 14.91
C GLU A 116 13.43 -2.86 14.64
N ASN A 117 13.26 -3.71 15.65
CA ASN A 117 12.38 -4.88 15.56
C ASN A 117 10.92 -4.49 15.39
N ALA A 118 10.47 -3.44 16.09
CA ALA A 118 9.13 -2.90 15.95
C ALA A 118 8.89 -2.42 14.51
N ILE A 119 9.77 -1.57 13.95
CA ILE A 119 9.69 -1.08 12.56
C ILE A 119 9.53 -2.23 11.56
N PHE A 120 10.31 -3.30 11.72
CA PHE A 120 10.22 -4.47 10.84
C PHE A 120 8.82 -5.11 10.90
N TRP A 121 8.33 -5.44 12.09
CA TRP A 121 7.05 -6.14 12.25
C TRP A 121 5.86 -5.25 11.89
N THR A 122 5.91 -3.98 12.27
CA THR A 122 4.85 -3.00 11.99
C THR A 122 4.85 -2.52 10.54
N SER A 123 5.86 -2.90 9.76
CA SER A 123 5.84 -2.76 8.30
C SER A 123 5.40 -4.04 7.59
N LEU A 124 5.85 -5.20 8.08
CA LEU A 124 5.50 -6.51 7.52
C LEU A 124 4.01 -6.83 7.67
N ILE A 125 3.46 -6.61 8.87
CA ILE A 125 2.09 -7.00 9.19
C ILE A 125 1.08 -6.19 8.35
N PRO A 126 1.12 -4.85 8.28
CA PRO A 126 0.21 -4.10 7.42
C PRO A 126 0.39 -4.39 5.94
N ALA A 127 1.64 -4.56 5.46
CA ALA A 127 1.90 -4.89 4.07
C ALA A 127 1.21 -6.20 3.64
N PHE A 128 1.13 -7.18 4.54
CA PHE A 128 0.38 -8.42 4.33
C PHE A 128 -1.13 -8.25 4.54
N MET A 129 -1.55 -7.62 5.64
CA MET A 129 -2.96 -7.48 6.01
C MET A 129 -3.78 -6.65 5.01
N TRP A 130 -3.18 -5.65 4.36
CA TRP A 130 -3.88 -4.90 3.32
C TRP A 130 -4.27 -5.76 2.12
N GLY A 131 -3.41 -6.69 1.70
CA GLY A 131 -3.75 -7.63 0.62
C GLY A 131 -4.79 -8.66 1.03
N VAL A 132 -4.78 -9.10 2.29
CA VAL A 132 -5.84 -9.95 2.85
C VAL A 132 -7.19 -9.21 2.84
N ALA A 133 -7.20 -7.95 3.28
CA ALA A 133 -8.41 -7.14 3.31
C ALA A 133 -8.99 -6.93 1.91
N PHE A 134 -8.20 -6.39 0.97
CA PHE A 134 -8.66 -6.14 -0.40
C PHE A 134 -8.96 -7.44 -1.17
N GLY A 135 -8.24 -8.52 -0.91
CA GLY A 135 -8.57 -9.84 -1.45
C GLY A 135 -9.97 -10.28 -1.03
N ASN A 136 -10.32 -10.17 0.25
CA ASN A 136 -11.68 -10.49 0.70
C ASN A 136 -12.75 -9.55 0.14
N ILE A 137 -12.44 -8.26 0.00
CA ILE A 137 -13.40 -7.31 -0.61
C ILE A 137 -13.72 -7.74 -2.04
N VAL A 138 -12.72 -8.06 -2.87
CA VAL A 138 -12.95 -8.51 -4.25
C VAL A 138 -13.64 -9.86 -4.33
N ARG A 139 -13.26 -10.81 -3.46
CA ARG A 139 -13.89 -12.14 -3.41
C ARG A 139 -15.35 -12.10 -2.93
N GLY A 140 -15.72 -11.06 -2.19
CA GLY A 140 -16.97 -10.98 -1.47
C GLY A 140 -16.88 -11.59 -0.06
N VAL A 141 -17.69 -11.06 0.84
CA VAL A 141 -17.72 -11.43 2.26
C VAL A 141 -19.14 -11.75 2.71
N LYS A 142 -19.28 -12.45 3.84
CA LYS A 142 -20.58 -12.86 4.37
C LYS A 142 -21.35 -11.67 4.94
N ILE A 143 -22.07 -10.95 4.08
CA ILE A 143 -22.90 -9.80 4.44
C ILE A 143 -24.37 -10.20 4.38
N ASP A 144 -25.15 -9.87 5.40
CA ASP A 144 -26.58 -10.14 5.46
C ASP A 144 -27.44 -8.99 4.88
N GLN A 145 -28.76 -9.13 4.95
CA GLN A 145 -29.73 -8.14 4.48
C GLN A 145 -29.65 -6.77 5.17
N HIS A 146 -28.97 -6.66 6.31
CA HIS A 146 -28.78 -5.43 7.07
C HIS A 146 -27.43 -4.77 6.77
N PHE A 147 -26.71 -5.27 5.76
CA PHE A 147 -25.34 -4.87 5.43
C PHE A 147 -24.35 -5.13 6.56
N GLU A 148 -24.65 -6.09 7.45
CA GLU A 148 -23.76 -6.47 8.53
C GLU A 148 -22.94 -7.70 8.14
N TYR A 149 -21.65 -7.68 8.50
CA TYR A 149 -20.80 -8.83 8.34
C TYR A 149 -21.10 -9.87 9.42
N VAL A 150 -21.56 -11.06 9.00
CA VAL A 150 -21.95 -12.16 9.90
C VAL A 150 -20.91 -13.29 9.97
N GLY A 151 -19.75 -13.11 9.34
CA GLY A 151 -18.64 -14.05 9.41
C GLY A 151 -17.77 -13.89 10.65
N ASN A 152 -16.71 -14.69 10.74
CA ASN A 152 -15.69 -14.57 11.78
C ASN A 152 -14.31 -14.21 11.20
N PHE A 153 -13.37 -13.83 12.07
CA PHE A 153 -12.02 -13.46 11.67
C PHE A 153 -11.32 -14.51 10.79
N TRP A 154 -11.53 -15.80 11.05
CA TRP A 154 -10.88 -16.88 10.32
C TRP A 154 -11.43 -17.07 8.91
N ASP A 155 -12.68 -16.67 8.66
CA ASP A 155 -13.24 -16.65 7.30
C ASP A 155 -12.46 -15.69 6.38
N LEU A 156 -11.86 -14.64 6.95
CA LEU A 156 -11.03 -13.67 6.22
C LEU A 156 -9.65 -14.22 5.86
N LEU A 157 -9.18 -15.29 6.52
CA LEU A 157 -7.89 -15.92 6.25
C LEU A 157 -8.03 -17.14 5.32
N ASN A 158 -8.78 -16.97 4.23
CA ASN A 158 -8.90 -18.00 3.19
C ASN A 158 -7.69 -17.99 2.23
N PRO A 159 -7.45 -19.08 1.47
CA PRO A 159 -6.27 -19.20 0.60
C PRO A 159 -6.11 -18.07 -0.43
N TYR A 160 -7.23 -17.56 -0.96
CA TYR A 160 -7.21 -16.45 -1.92
C TYR A 160 -6.78 -15.14 -1.25
N ALA A 161 -7.33 -14.83 -0.07
CA ALA A 161 -6.95 -13.63 0.68
C ALA A 161 -5.50 -13.70 1.18
N ILE A 162 -5.03 -14.87 1.61
CA ILE A 162 -3.63 -15.09 1.99
C ILE A 162 -2.72 -14.85 0.79
N LEU A 163 -3.08 -15.36 -0.39
CA LEU A 163 -2.33 -15.09 -1.62
C LEU A 163 -2.29 -13.58 -1.92
N GLY A 164 -3.41 -12.88 -1.81
CA GLY A 164 -3.47 -11.42 -1.92
C GLY A 164 -2.52 -10.71 -0.96
N GLY A 165 -2.48 -11.14 0.30
CA GLY A 165 -1.55 -10.62 1.31
C GLY A 165 -0.08 -10.90 0.97
N LEU A 166 0.25 -12.09 0.45
CA LEU A 166 1.61 -12.41 0.02
C LEU A 166 2.02 -11.57 -1.20
N VAL A 167 1.09 -11.30 -2.12
CA VAL A 167 1.32 -10.40 -3.26
C VAL A 167 1.64 -9.00 -2.78
N THR A 168 0.80 -8.39 -1.93
CA THR A 168 1.07 -7.02 -1.43
C THR A 168 2.35 -6.95 -0.61
N LEU A 169 2.60 -7.93 0.25
CA LEU A 169 3.85 -8.00 1.03
C LEU A 169 5.08 -8.04 0.11
N THR A 170 5.10 -8.92 -0.87
CA THR A 170 6.26 -9.07 -1.76
C THR A 170 6.39 -7.89 -2.71
N LEU A 171 5.27 -7.37 -3.24
CA LEU A 171 5.24 -6.20 -4.13
C LEU A 171 5.73 -4.93 -3.44
N PHE A 172 5.27 -4.67 -2.21
CA PHE A 172 5.73 -3.53 -1.40
C PHE A 172 7.20 -3.67 -1.01
N THR A 173 7.65 -4.88 -0.64
CA THR A 173 9.07 -5.12 -0.37
C THR A 173 9.93 -4.92 -1.63
N PHE A 174 9.48 -5.39 -2.79
CA PHE A 174 10.12 -5.13 -4.08
C PHE A 174 10.17 -3.63 -4.39
N HIS A 175 9.05 -2.92 -4.28
CA HIS A 175 8.95 -1.48 -4.52
C HIS A 175 9.88 -0.68 -3.60
N GLY A 176 9.89 -1.01 -2.30
CA GLY A 176 10.83 -0.46 -1.33
C GLY A 176 12.29 -0.75 -1.66
N THR A 177 12.61 -1.93 -2.19
CA THR A 177 14.00 -2.26 -2.57
C THR A 177 14.45 -1.43 -3.77
N VAL A 178 13.57 -1.21 -4.74
CA VAL A 178 13.84 -0.34 -5.89
C VAL A 178 13.99 1.11 -5.43
N PHE A 179 13.15 1.58 -4.51
CA PHE A 179 13.27 2.90 -3.88
C PHE A 179 14.60 3.07 -3.14
N VAL A 180 15.03 2.09 -2.34
CA VAL A 180 16.34 2.08 -1.69
C VAL A 180 17.47 2.18 -2.72
N GLY A 181 17.40 1.43 -3.82
CA GLY A 181 18.38 1.55 -4.92
C GLY A 181 18.44 2.97 -5.51
N LEU A 182 17.28 3.61 -5.69
CA LEU A 182 17.18 4.99 -6.17
C LEU A 182 17.77 6.01 -5.19
N LYS A 183 17.57 5.79 -3.89
CA LYS A 183 17.89 6.72 -2.79
C LYS A 183 19.25 6.50 -2.12
N THR A 184 19.93 5.39 -2.40
CA THR A 184 21.20 5.06 -1.73
C THR A 184 22.41 5.06 -2.67
N VAL A 185 23.61 5.06 -2.10
CA VAL A 185 24.90 4.93 -2.80
C VAL A 185 25.76 3.82 -2.19
N GLY A 186 26.81 3.40 -2.90
CA GLY A 186 27.76 2.40 -2.41
C GLY A 186 27.22 0.97 -2.41
N ASP A 187 27.67 0.18 -1.43
CA ASP A 187 27.35 -1.26 -1.34
C ASP A 187 25.84 -1.52 -1.12
N ILE A 188 25.17 -0.67 -0.34
CA ILE A 188 23.71 -0.77 -0.10
C ILE A 188 22.95 -0.79 -1.42
N ARG A 189 23.30 0.12 -2.36
CA ARG A 189 22.68 0.22 -3.69
C ARG A 189 22.89 -1.06 -4.52
N ALA A 190 24.10 -1.60 -4.52
CA ALA A 190 24.42 -2.82 -5.27
C ALA A 190 23.67 -4.04 -4.73
N ARG A 191 23.57 -4.16 -3.40
CA ARG A 191 22.82 -5.25 -2.73
C ARG A 191 21.32 -5.10 -2.92
N ALA A 192 20.80 -3.87 -2.84
CA ALA A 192 19.40 -3.57 -3.12
C ALA A 192 19.02 -4.03 -4.52
N ARG A 193 19.85 -3.75 -5.54
CA ARG A 193 19.60 -4.24 -6.90
C ARG A 193 19.52 -5.77 -7.00
N LYS A 194 20.42 -6.50 -6.34
CA LYS A 194 20.40 -7.98 -6.34
C LYS A 194 19.13 -8.51 -5.66
N LEU A 195 18.80 -7.95 -4.50
CA LEU A 195 17.60 -8.33 -3.74
C LEU A 195 16.31 -7.99 -4.51
N ALA A 196 16.26 -6.85 -5.21
CA ALA A 196 15.13 -6.46 -6.04
C ALA A 196 14.86 -7.45 -7.17
N LEU A 197 15.89 -8.07 -7.76
CA LEU A 197 15.70 -9.12 -8.77
C LEU A 197 15.11 -10.40 -8.17
N GLN A 198 15.54 -10.79 -6.98
CA GLN A 198 15.00 -11.98 -6.30
C GLN A 198 13.55 -11.73 -5.87
N LEU A 199 13.29 -10.64 -5.16
CA LEU A 199 11.96 -10.27 -4.70
C LEU A 199 11.01 -10.03 -5.86
N GLY A 200 11.43 -9.31 -6.90
CA GLY A 200 10.56 -9.04 -8.04
C GLY A 200 10.19 -10.30 -8.84
N LEU A 201 11.04 -11.34 -8.86
CA LEU A 201 10.66 -12.64 -9.44
C LEU A 201 9.62 -13.36 -8.58
N VAL A 202 9.77 -13.34 -7.26
CA VAL A 202 8.77 -13.88 -6.32
C VAL A 202 7.45 -13.13 -6.47
N THR A 203 7.49 -11.80 -6.49
CA THR A 203 6.32 -10.95 -6.74
C THR A 203 5.67 -11.29 -8.07
N ALA A 204 6.45 -11.48 -9.15
CA ALA A 204 5.90 -11.80 -10.46
C ALA A 204 5.12 -13.11 -10.47
N VAL A 205 5.66 -14.16 -9.86
CA VAL A 205 4.97 -15.46 -9.77
C VAL A 205 3.66 -15.31 -8.97
N LEU A 206 3.74 -14.73 -7.77
CA LEU A 206 2.57 -14.58 -6.90
C LEU A 206 1.50 -13.67 -7.53
N ALA A 207 1.91 -12.53 -8.11
CA ALA A 207 1.02 -11.57 -8.72
C ALA A 207 0.33 -12.16 -9.95
N VAL A 208 1.04 -12.92 -10.80
CA VAL A 208 0.41 -13.59 -11.95
C VAL A 208 -0.65 -14.59 -11.49
N VAL A 209 -0.34 -15.43 -10.49
CA VAL A 209 -1.31 -16.40 -9.96
C VAL A 209 -2.53 -15.69 -9.37
N PHE A 210 -2.32 -14.66 -8.55
CA PHE A 210 -3.40 -13.90 -7.93
C PHE A 210 -4.26 -13.18 -8.96
N LEU A 211 -3.65 -12.41 -9.85
CA LEU A 211 -4.38 -11.61 -10.84
C LEU A 211 -5.14 -12.48 -11.84
N ILE A 212 -4.58 -13.62 -12.26
CA ILE A 212 -5.31 -14.57 -13.12
C ILE A 212 -6.49 -15.17 -12.35
N TRP A 213 -6.30 -15.56 -11.09
CA TRP A 213 -7.40 -16.07 -10.27
C TRP A 213 -8.51 -15.02 -10.16
N THR A 214 -8.19 -13.79 -9.76
CA THR A 214 -9.17 -12.70 -9.67
C THR A 214 -9.86 -12.45 -11.02
N GLN A 215 -9.11 -12.49 -12.12
CA GLN A 215 -9.64 -12.27 -13.46
C GLN A 215 -10.62 -13.36 -13.90
N VAL A 216 -10.38 -14.61 -13.52
CA VAL A 216 -11.26 -15.74 -13.85
C VAL A 216 -12.55 -15.67 -13.05
N ASP A 217 -12.47 -15.33 -11.76
CA ASP A 217 -13.63 -15.34 -10.87
C ASP A 217 -14.51 -14.09 -11.03
N ASN A 218 -13.91 -12.91 -11.18
CA ASN A 218 -14.61 -11.62 -11.08
C ASN A 218 -14.26 -10.61 -12.19
N GLY A 219 -13.43 -11.01 -13.16
CA GLY A 219 -12.87 -10.07 -14.15
C GLY A 219 -13.74 -9.87 -15.41
N ASP A 220 -13.54 -8.72 -16.05
CA ASP A 220 -14.08 -8.37 -17.37
C ASP A 220 -12.95 -7.98 -18.35
N GLY A 221 -13.31 -7.47 -19.53
CA GLY A 221 -12.33 -7.03 -20.52
C GLY A 221 -11.46 -5.85 -20.07
N LYS A 222 -11.96 -4.97 -19.20
CA LYS A 222 -11.21 -3.80 -18.69
C LYS A 222 -10.25 -4.22 -17.59
N SER A 223 -10.67 -5.08 -16.67
CA SER A 223 -9.79 -5.65 -15.65
C SER A 223 -8.68 -6.48 -16.31
N LEU A 224 -8.95 -7.16 -17.43
CA LEU A 224 -7.93 -7.88 -18.19
C LEU A 224 -6.82 -6.95 -18.71
N VAL A 225 -7.18 -5.76 -19.22
CA VAL A 225 -6.20 -4.76 -19.63
C VAL A 225 -5.34 -4.35 -18.44
N ALA A 226 -5.94 -4.13 -17.27
CA ALA A 226 -5.19 -3.81 -16.05
C ALA A 226 -4.25 -4.95 -15.63
N VAL A 227 -4.65 -6.23 -15.74
CA VAL A 227 -3.78 -7.40 -15.53
C VAL A 227 -2.58 -7.37 -16.49
N ILE A 228 -2.83 -7.16 -17.78
CA ILE A 228 -1.77 -7.10 -18.80
C ILE A 228 -0.78 -5.98 -18.48
N VAL A 229 -1.27 -4.79 -18.13
CA VAL A 229 -0.42 -3.66 -17.74
C VAL A 229 0.37 -3.96 -16.47
N ALA A 230 -0.24 -4.59 -15.46
CA ALA A 230 0.45 -4.96 -14.23
C ALA A 230 1.59 -5.95 -14.49
N VAL A 231 1.33 -7.02 -15.25
CA VAL A 231 2.34 -8.03 -15.59
C VAL A 231 3.43 -7.45 -16.48
N ALA A 232 3.07 -6.72 -17.53
CA ALA A 232 4.04 -6.11 -18.45
C ALA A 232 4.93 -5.09 -17.72
N SER A 233 4.34 -4.20 -16.92
CA SER A 233 5.11 -3.21 -16.15
C SER A 233 6.07 -3.87 -15.16
N LEU A 234 5.67 -4.96 -14.50
CA LEU A 234 6.54 -5.70 -13.57
C LEU A 234 7.72 -6.36 -14.29
N VAL A 235 7.47 -6.99 -15.44
CA VAL A 235 8.52 -7.59 -16.26
C VAL A 235 9.50 -6.52 -16.74
N VAL A 236 9.02 -5.39 -17.24
CA VAL A 236 9.90 -4.29 -17.68
C VAL A 236 10.61 -3.65 -16.49
N ALA A 237 9.99 -3.58 -15.29
CA ALA A 237 10.63 -3.13 -14.07
C ALA A 237 11.83 -4.02 -13.73
N LEU A 238 11.67 -5.35 -13.80
CA LEU A 238 12.76 -6.30 -13.59
C LEU A 238 13.91 -6.10 -14.60
N VAL A 239 13.59 -5.85 -15.88
CA VAL A 239 14.60 -5.53 -16.90
C VAL A 239 15.31 -4.20 -16.56
N ALA A 240 14.59 -3.18 -16.11
CA ALA A 240 15.17 -1.91 -15.71
C ALA A 240 16.08 -2.05 -14.46
N VAL A 241 15.70 -2.89 -13.48
CA VAL A 241 16.55 -3.26 -12.35
C VAL A 241 17.80 -4.00 -12.85
N ARG A 242 17.67 -4.96 -13.77
CA ARG A 242 18.81 -5.65 -14.40
C ARG A 242 19.71 -4.72 -15.21
N ALA A 243 19.19 -3.61 -15.74
CA ALA A 243 19.97 -2.60 -16.45
C ALA A 243 20.55 -1.51 -15.52
N GLY A 244 20.20 -1.50 -14.23
CA GLY A 244 20.64 -0.48 -13.27
C GLY A 244 19.96 0.88 -13.45
N ARG A 245 18.82 0.92 -14.14
CA ARG A 245 18.03 2.14 -14.39
C ARG A 245 16.97 2.32 -13.30
N GLU A 246 17.40 2.70 -12.10
CA GLU A 246 16.55 2.74 -10.90
C GLU A 246 15.33 3.66 -11.02
N GLY A 247 15.45 4.81 -11.69
CA GLY A 247 14.31 5.72 -11.90
C GLY A 247 13.18 5.06 -12.70
N TRP A 248 13.55 4.36 -13.78
CA TRP A 248 12.59 3.60 -14.59
C TRP A 248 12.04 2.40 -13.84
N ALA A 249 12.88 1.67 -13.11
CA ALA A 249 12.44 0.57 -12.27
C ALA A 249 11.40 1.04 -11.24
N PHE A 250 11.62 2.20 -10.60
CA PHE A 250 10.70 2.76 -9.61
C PHE A 250 9.36 3.12 -10.24
N MET A 251 9.38 3.88 -11.35
CA MET A 251 8.16 4.23 -12.08
C MET A 251 7.37 3.00 -12.54
N LEU A 252 8.05 1.97 -13.05
CA LEU A 252 7.40 0.75 -13.53
C LEU A 252 6.86 -0.11 -12.39
N SER A 253 7.60 -0.24 -11.27
CA SER A 253 7.09 -0.93 -10.08
C SER A 253 5.87 -0.22 -9.48
N GLY A 254 5.86 1.11 -9.50
CA GLY A 254 4.69 1.90 -9.13
C GLY A 254 3.53 1.74 -10.11
N LEU A 255 3.80 1.68 -11.42
CA LEU A 255 2.78 1.37 -12.42
C LEU A 255 2.19 -0.03 -12.22
N THR A 256 2.99 -1.01 -11.79
CA THR A 256 2.50 -2.34 -11.40
C THR A 256 1.51 -2.23 -10.24
N ILE A 257 1.81 -1.44 -9.20
CA ILE A 257 0.89 -1.21 -8.08
C ILE A 257 -0.40 -0.54 -8.58
N VAL A 258 -0.28 0.53 -9.37
CA VAL A 258 -1.43 1.25 -9.95
C VAL A 258 -2.32 0.31 -10.74
N ALA A 259 -1.73 -0.51 -11.62
CA ALA A 259 -2.48 -1.43 -12.46
C ALA A 259 -3.10 -2.59 -11.67
N ALA A 260 -2.39 -3.13 -10.67
CA ALA A 260 -2.92 -4.18 -9.80
C ALA A 260 -4.10 -3.67 -8.96
N VAL A 261 -4.01 -2.46 -8.40
CA VAL A 261 -5.12 -1.86 -7.64
C VAL A 261 -6.28 -1.51 -8.57
N ALA A 262 -6.01 -0.92 -9.73
CA ALA A 262 -7.03 -0.63 -10.74
C ALA A 262 -7.76 -1.92 -11.16
N MET A 263 -7.05 -3.04 -11.31
CA MET A 263 -7.65 -4.34 -11.60
C MET A 263 -8.67 -4.76 -10.54
N LEU A 264 -8.35 -4.60 -9.25
CA LEU A 264 -9.27 -4.94 -8.15
C LEU A 264 -10.53 -4.08 -8.18
N PHE A 265 -10.39 -2.76 -8.34
CA PHE A 265 -11.53 -1.84 -8.41
C PHE A 265 -12.37 -2.00 -9.68
N LEU A 266 -11.75 -2.34 -10.81
CA LEU A 266 -12.48 -2.65 -12.05
C LEU A 266 -13.25 -3.96 -11.93
N SER A 267 -12.71 -4.96 -11.24
CA SER A 267 -13.39 -6.24 -10.97
C SER A 267 -14.52 -6.08 -9.95
N LEU A 268 -14.44 -5.08 -9.07
CA LEU A 268 -15.48 -4.77 -8.09
C LEU A 268 -16.67 -4.05 -8.72
N PHE A 269 -16.44 -3.10 -9.62
CA PHE A 269 -17.49 -2.23 -10.15
C PHE A 269 -18.63 -3.05 -10.80
N PRO A 270 -19.92 -2.79 -10.47
CA PRO A 270 -20.46 -1.65 -9.70
C PRO A 270 -20.57 -1.88 -8.19
N ASN A 271 -20.13 -3.03 -7.68
CA ASN A 271 -20.11 -3.32 -6.25
C ASN A 271 -18.95 -2.58 -5.57
N VAL A 272 -19.18 -2.16 -4.33
CA VAL A 272 -18.11 -1.67 -3.44
C VAL A 272 -17.76 -2.72 -2.38
N MET A 273 -18.73 -3.56 -2.02
CA MET A 273 -18.54 -4.68 -1.10
C MET A 273 -19.56 -5.80 -1.44
N PRO A 274 -19.17 -6.80 -2.24
CA PRO A 274 -20.04 -7.91 -2.63
C PRO A 274 -20.38 -8.82 -1.44
N SER A 275 -21.63 -9.28 -1.38
CA SER A 275 -22.03 -10.32 -0.44
C SER A 275 -21.84 -11.71 -1.04
N SER A 276 -21.25 -12.63 -0.27
CA SER A 276 -21.15 -14.05 -0.66
C SER A 276 -22.35 -14.89 -0.23
N LEU A 277 -23.31 -14.30 0.50
CA LEU A 277 -24.53 -15.00 0.94
C LEU A 277 -25.68 -14.80 -0.06
N ASN A 278 -25.81 -13.60 -0.62
CA ASN A 278 -26.82 -13.26 -1.61
C ASN A 278 -26.38 -12.01 -2.37
N ASP A 279 -26.37 -12.07 -3.70
CA ASP A 279 -25.95 -10.97 -4.56
C ASP A 279 -26.78 -9.69 -4.32
N GLU A 280 -28.07 -9.82 -3.95
CA GLU A 280 -28.97 -8.68 -3.66
C GLU A 280 -28.56 -7.90 -2.40
N TRP A 281 -27.78 -8.51 -1.51
CA TRP A 281 -27.28 -7.87 -0.28
C TRP A 281 -25.92 -7.19 -0.47
N SER A 282 -25.44 -7.12 -1.71
CA SER A 282 -24.20 -6.41 -2.04
C SER A 282 -24.34 -4.90 -1.87
N LEU A 283 -23.31 -4.28 -1.30
CA LEU A 283 -23.16 -2.83 -1.33
C LEU A 283 -22.65 -2.43 -2.71
N THR A 284 -23.37 -1.53 -3.35
CA THR A 284 -23.10 -0.98 -4.69
C THR A 284 -22.80 0.50 -4.62
N VAL A 285 -22.24 1.05 -5.70
CA VAL A 285 -22.03 2.50 -5.81
C VAL A 285 -23.33 3.31 -5.72
N THR A 286 -24.50 2.71 -5.97
CA THR A 286 -25.79 3.40 -5.92
C THR A 286 -26.46 3.31 -4.55
N ASN A 287 -26.46 2.13 -3.91
CA ASN A 287 -27.14 1.95 -2.62
C ASN A 287 -26.33 2.44 -1.43
N ALA A 288 -24.99 2.49 -1.54
CA ALA A 288 -24.11 2.87 -0.44
C ALA A 288 -23.70 4.35 -0.48
N SER A 289 -24.05 5.08 -1.54
CA SER A 289 -23.59 6.46 -1.74
C SER A 289 -24.35 7.49 -0.89
N SER A 290 -23.63 8.54 -0.50
CA SER A 290 -24.19 9.73 0.11
C SER A 290 -25.12 10.49 -0.84
N SER A 291 -25.92 11.41 -0.28
CA SER A 291 -26.82 12.26 -1.05
C SER A 291 -26.09 13.04 -2.17
N PRO A 292 -26.76 13.34 -3.31
CA PRO A 292 -26.15 14.10 -4.41
C PRO A 292 -25.59 15.45 -3.98
N TYR A 293 -26.22 16.11 -3.00
CA TYR A 293 -25.76 17.38 -2.45
C TYR A 293 -24.41 17.23 -1.72
N THR A 294 -24.29 16.22 -0.87
CA THR A 294 -23.04 15.89 -0.15
C THR A 294 -21.92 15.61 -1.16
N LEU A 295 -22.16 14.74 -2.14
CA LEU A 295 -21.17 14.38 -3.15
C LEU A 295 -20.71 15.61 -3.94
N ARG A 296 -21.63 16.53 -4.29
CA ARG A 296 -21.30 17.77 -5.00
C ARG A 296 -20.40 18.68 -4.18
N ILE A 297 -20.68 18.88 -2.90
CA ILE A 297 -19.82 19.68 -2.01
C ILE A 297 -18.43 19.07 -1.94
N MET A 298 -18.37 17.76 -1.66
CA MET A 298 -17.09 17.06 -1.57
C MET A 298 -16.30 17.18 -2.87
N THR A 299 -16.94 17.11 -4.03
CA THR A 299 -16.26 17.23 -5.34
C THR A 299 -15.58 18.59 -5.49
N TRP A 300 -16.22 19.68 -5.06
CA TRP A 300 -15.58 21.01 -5.05
C TRP A 300 -14.40 21.05 -4.09
N CYS A 301 -14.55 20.53 -2.87
CA CYS A 301 -13.47 20.46 -1.90
C CYS A 301 -12.28 19.65 -2.44
N ALA A 302 -12.53 18.47 -3.00
CA ALA A 302 -11.50 17.60 -3.58
C ALA A 302 -10.83 18.24 -4.79
N GLY A 303 -11.59 18.92 -5.66
CA GLY A 303 -11.06 19.60 -6.84
C GLY A 303 -10.10 20.75 -6.52
N ILE A 304 -10.23 21.37 -5.35
CA ILE A 304 -9.33 22.44 -4.88
C ILE A 304 -8.18 21.86 -4.03
N ALA A 305 -8.48 20.99 -3.07
CA ALA A 305 -7.49 20.49 -2.12
C ALA A 305 -6.50 19.53 -2.78
N THR A 306 -6.95 18.62 -3.65
CA THR A 306 -6.10 17.58 -4.24
C THR A 306 -4.93 18.18 -5.05
N PRO A 307 -5.14 19.15 -5.96
CA PRO A 307 -4.02 19.78 -6.67
C PRO A 307 -3.01 20.45 -5.74
N ILE A 308 -3.47 21.13 -4.69
CA ILE A 308 -2.60 21.82 -3.73
C ILE A 308 -1.74 20.79 -2.97
N VAL A 309 -2.35 19.71 -2.49
CA VAL A 309 -1.65 18.62 -1.81
C VAL A 309 -0.63 17.96 -2.74
N LEU A 310 -1.00 17.67 -3.99
CA LEU A 310 -0.07 17.08 -4.96
C LEU A 310 1.11 18.01 -5.29
N LEU A 311 0.89 19.32 -5.41
CA LEU A 311 1.95 20.30 -5.64
C LEU A 311 2.92 20.35 -4.47
N TYR A 312 2.40 20.45 -3.25
CA TYR A 312 3.22 20.47 -2.03
C TYR A 312 3.99 19.16 -1.87
N GLN A 313 3.33 18.00 -2.02
CA GLN A 313 3.98 16.70 -1.90
C GLN A 313 5.07 16.52 -2.96
N SER A 314 4.80 16.90 -4.21
CA SER A 314 5.78 16.85 -5.29
C SER A 314 7.00 17.74 -5.00
N TRP A 315 6.78 18.92 -4.43
CA TRP A 315 7.85 19.80 -3.99
C TRP A 315 8.67 19.17 -2.86
N THR A 316 8.04 18.55 -1.86
CA THR A 316 8.75 17.83 -0.77
C THR A 316 9.65 16.73 -1.33
N TYR A 317 9.14 15.87 -2.24
CA TYR A 317 9.97 14.84 -2.89
C TYR A 317 11.11 15.45 -3.73
N TRP A 318 10.87 16.58 -4.39
CA TRP A 318 11.91 17.29 -5.13
C TRP A 318 13.01 17.82 -4.21
N VAL A 319 12.65 18.41 -3.06
CA VAL A 319 13.60 18.91 -2.05
C VAL A 319 14.47 17.76 -1.54
N PHE A 320 13.86 16.64 -1.17
CA PHE A 320 14.55 15.48 -0.62
C PHE A 320 15.05 14.48 -1.66
N ARG A 321 15.23 14.86 -2.93
CA ARG A 321 15.58 13.91 -4.02
C ARG A 321 16.98 13.29 -3.91
N LYS A 322 17.93 13.94 -3.23
CA LYS A 322 19.33 13.52 -3.21
C LYS A 322 19.52 12.15 -2.53
N ARG A 323 20.56 11.43 -2.97
CA ARG A 323 20.92 10.13 -2.42
C ARG A 323 21.67 10.27 -1.10
N ILE A 324 21.49 9.29 -0.23
CA ILE A 324 22.16 9.19 1.06
C ILE A 324 22.95 7.89 1.17
N GLY A 325 23.90 7.85 2.09
CA GLY A 325 24.82 6.72 2.30
C GLY A 325 25.44 6.84 3.68
N THR A 326 26.21 5.83 4.10
CA THR A 326 26.80 5.79 5.44
C THR A 326 27.69 6.99 5.73
N GLN A 327 28.39 7.52 4.72
CA GLN A 327 29.23 8.71 4.80
C GLN A 327 28.47 10.01 5.10
N HIS A 328 27.14 10.02 4.93
CA HIS A 328 26.29 11.17 5.25
C HIS A 328 25.66 11.08 6.64
N ILE A 329 25.85 9.94 7.34
CA ILE A 329 25.39 9.77 8.71
C ILE A 329 26.47 10.33 9.62
N ALA A 330 26.13 11.33 10.44
CA ALA A 330 27.02 11.82 11.48
C ALA A 330 27.41 10.65 12.40
N ALA A 331 28.69 10.53 12.73
CA ALA A 331 29.15 9.60 13.74
C ALA A 331 28.35 9.86 15.03
N ASP A 332 27.91 8.79 15.70
CA ASP A 332 27.22 8.94 16.98
C ASP A 332 28.13 9.75 17.90
N ALA A 333 27.62 10.87 18.43
CA ALA A 333 28.36 11.66 19.39
C ALA A 333 28.69 10.74 20.56
N ALA A 334 29.99 10.44 20.73
CA ALA A 334 30.47 9.72 21.89
C ALA A 334 30.11 10.57 23.12
N HIS A 335 29.09 10.13 23.85
CA HIS A 335 28.71 10.68 25.14
C HIS A 335 28.84 9.58 26.19
#